data_AF-A0A9C7TD05-F1
#
_entry.id   AF-A0A9C7TD05-F1
#
_cell.length_a   1.000
_cell.length_b   1.000
_cell.length_c   1.000
_cell.angle_alpha   90.00
_cell.angle_beta   90.00
_cell.angle_gamma   90.00
#
_symmetry.space_group_name_H-M   'P 1'
#
loop_
_entity.id
_entity.type
_entity.pdbx_description
1 polymer ?
#
loop_
_entity_poly.entity_id
_entity_poly.type
_entity_poly.pdbx_seq_one_letter_code
_entity_poly.pdbx_strand_id
1 'polypeptide(L)' 'MVHRYDDGKTFEVEFVTGEGETVAVVTLSEADIRPMGRGEILHVRELVPA' A
#
# COMPACT_ATOMS: atom_id res chain seq x y z
N MET A 1 1.94 -3.07 -2.83
CA MET A 1 3.40 -2.94 -3.00
C MET A 1 3.73 -3.42 -4.40
N VAL A 2 4.38 -2.57 -5.19
CA VAL A 2 4.73 -2.88 -6.59
C VAL A 2 6.23 -3.15 -6.74
N HIS A 3 7.08 -2.55 -5.90
CA HIS A 3 8.52 -2.75 -5.94
C HIS A 3 9.17 -2.67 -4.54
N ARG A 4 10.25 -3.44 -4.35
CA ARG A 4 11.19 -3.31 -3.22
C ARG A 4 12.53 -2.89 -3.78
N TYR A 5 13.09 -1.80 -3.27
CA TYR A 5 14.42 -1.36 -3.68
C TYR A 5 15.51 -2.26 -3.10
N ASP A 6 16.71 -2.19 -3.66
CA ASP A 6 17.86 -3.06 -3.32
C ASP A 6 18.30 -2.96 -1.85
N ASP A 7 17.99 -1.84 -1.19
CA ASP A 7 18.27 -1.65 0.25
C ASP A 7 17.41 -2.56 1.16
N GLY A 8 16.37 -3.17 0.60
CA GLY A 8 15.42 -4.02 1.28
C GLY A 8 14.51 -3.28 2.27
N LYS A 9 14.57 -1.96 2.40
CA LYS A 9 13.85 -1.18 3.42
C LYS A 9 12.94 -0.12 2.83
N THR A 10 13.10 0.15 1.54
CA THR A 10 12.30 1.11 0.80
C THR A 10 11.39 0.37 -0.17
N PHE A 11 10.15 0.84 -0.27
CA PHE A 11 9.11 0.19 -1.05
C PHE A 11 8.35 1.22 -1.87
N GLU A 12 8.05 0.85 -3.12
CA GLU A 12 7.06 1.56 -3.91
C GLU A 12 5.69 0.90 -3.67
N VAL A 13 4.74 1.71 -3.23
CA VAL A 13 3.40 1.27 -2.83
C VAL A 13 2.36 2.03 -3.63
N GLU A 14 1.52 1.27 -4.33
CA GLU A 14 0.32 1.76 -4.97
C GLU A 14 -0.87 1.65 -4.00
N PHE A 15 -1.59 2.75 -3.85
CA PHE A 15 -2.89 2.81 -3.18
C PHE A 15 -3.99 2.74 -4.23
N VAL A 16 -4.94 1.84 -4.05
CA VAL A 16 -6.07 1.63 -4.97
C VAL A 16 -7.42 1.78 -4.27
N THR A 17 -8.45 2.15 -5.03
CA THR A 17 -9.84 2.06 -4.59
C THR A 17 -10.30 0.61 -4.53
N GLY A 18 -11.49 0.36 -3.95
CA GLY A 18 -12.11 -0.97 -3.97
C GLY A 18 -12.44 -1.48 -5.38
N GLU A 19 -12.47 -0.59 -6.37
CA GLU A 19 -12.68 -0.92 -7.79
C GLU A 19 -11.36 -1.21 -8.53
N GLY A 20 -10.22 -1.03 -7.86
CA GLY A 20 -8.88 -1.23 -8.43
C GLY A 20 -8.31 -0.01 -9.12
N GLU A 21 -8.90 1.18 -8.97
CA GLU A 21 -8.37 2.42 -9.54
C GLU A 21 -7.21 2.97 -8.69
N THR A 22 -6.12 3.37 -9.34
CA THR A 22 -4.95 3.97 -8.68
C THR A 22 -5.28 5.35 -8.12
N VAL A 23 -5.09 5.52 -6.81
CA VAL A 23 -5.22 6.80 -6.11
C VAL A 23 -3.88 7.52 -6.03
N ALA A 24 -2.81 6.79 -5.70
CA ALA A 24 -1.47 7.32 -5.57
C ALA A 24 -0.42 6.21 -5.64
N VAL A 25 0.80 6.58 -6.05
CA VAL A 25 2.01 5.75 -5.91
C VAL A 25 3.01 6.54 -5.07
N VAL A 26 3.47 5.96 -3.97
CA VAL A 26 4.36 6.63 -3.02
C VAL A 26 5.50 5.70 -2.59
N THR A 27 6.62 6.32 -2.21
CA THR A 27 7.75 5.64 -1.61
C THR A 27 7.59 5.63 -0.08
N LEU A 28 7.60 4.45 0.52
CA LEU A 28 7.44 4.25 1.97
C LEU A 28 8.61 3.44 2.54
N SER A 29 8.86 3.62 3.83
CA SER A 29 9.83 2.81 4.57
C SER A 29 9.16 1.57 5.18
N GLU A 30 9.96 0.61 5.64
CA GLU A 30 9.49 -0.55 6.38
C GLU A 30 8.67 -0.18 7.63
N ALA A 31 8.96 0.96 8.28
CA ALA A 31 8.23 1.41 9.46
C ALA A 31 6.78 1.85 9.14
N ASP A 32 6.51 2.19 7.88
CA ASP A 32 5.20 2.66 7.42
C ASP A 32 4.30 1.51 6.92
N ILE A 33 4.85 0.29 6.78
CA ILE A 33 4.19 -0.84 6.12
C ILE A 33 4.07 -2.02 7.07
N ARG A 34 2.86 -2.57 7.16
CA ARG A 34 2.61 -3.87 7.80
C ARG A 34 2.40 -4.95 6.73
N PRO A 35 3.09 -6.10 6.81
CA PRO A 35 2.80 -7.25 5.95
C PRO A 35 1.36 -7.75 6.15
N MET A 36 0.66 -8.08 5.06
CA MET A 36 -0.65 -8.72 5.12
C MET A 36 -0.53 -10.23 5.21
N GLY A 37 -1.18 -10.84 6.21
CA GLY A 37 -1.34 -12.28 6.33
C GLY A 37 -2.42 -12.84 5.39
N ARG A 38 -2.29 -14.12 5.02
CA ARG A 38 -3.22 -14.81 4.10
C ARG A 38 -4.69 -14.86 4.58
N GLY A 39 -4.93 -14.78 5.88
CA GLY A 39 -6.27 -14.85 6.48
C GLY A 39 -6.89 -13.49 6.80
N GLU A 40 -6.26 -12.39 6.39
CA GLU A 40 -6.75 -11.05 6.69
C GLU A 40 -7.85 -10.62 5.73
N ILE A 41 -8.86 -9.93 6.27
CA ILE A 41 -9.91 -9.29 5.49
C ILE A 41 -9.52 -7.81 5.36
N LEU A 42 -9.42 -7.32 4.12
CA LEU A 42 -9.16 -5.91 3.84
C LEU A 42 -10.32 -5.07 4.36
N HIS A 43 -10.03 -4.17 5.30
CA HIS A 43 -11.00 -3.19 5.77
C HIS A 43 -11.05 -2.03 4.78
N VAL A 44 -12.18 -1.85 4.10
CA VAL A 44 -12.39 -0.74 3.17
C VAL A 44 -13.18 0.36 3.88
N ARG A 45 -12.72 1.60 3.69
CA ARG A 45 -13.42 2.83 4.09
C ARG A 45 -13.58 3.73 2.88
N GLU A 46 -14.60 4.56 2.88
CA GLU A 46 -14.77 5.59 1.84
C GLU A 46 -13.56 6.54 1.86
N LEU A 47 -13.01 6.81 0.68
CA LEU A 47 -11.91 7.74 0.52
C LEU A 47 -12.46 9.16 0.54
N VAL A 48 -12.10 9.94 1.57
CA VAL A 48 -12.41 11.37 1.65
C VAL A 48 -11.18 12.16 1.19
N PRO A 49 -11.26 12.97 0.12
CA PRO A 49 -10.17 13.83 -0.33
C PRO A 49 -9.75 14.84 0.76
N ALA A 50 -8.48 15.26 0.72
CA ALA A 50 -7.89 16.20 1.67
C ALA A 50 -8.41 17.64 1.52
#